data_AF-A0A351MIR7-F1
#
_entry.id   AF-A0A351MIR7-F1
#
_cell.length_a   1.000
_cell.length_b   1.000
_cell.length_c   1.000
_cell.angle_alpha   90.00
_cell.angle_beta   90.00
_cell.angle_gamma   90.00
#
_symmetry.space_group_name_H-M   'P 1'
#
loop_
_entity.id
_entity.type
_entity.pdbx_description
1 polymer ?
#
loop_
_entity_poly.entity_id
_entity_poly.type
_entity_poly.pdbx_seq_one_letter_code
_entity_poly.pdbx_strand_id
1 'polypeptide(L)'
;TGPLPLASLAGQPVTALAGIGQPQAFAATLRELGAEVVAEAFFADHHPYTADELAQVAVQAAGRVVVTTEKDQLRVGAWPIDGAPLWVLGIELEDYRL
;
A
#
# COMPACT_ATOMS: atom_id res chain seq x y z
N THR A 1 6.83 13.25 7.97
CA THR A 1 7.82 12.94 6.90
C THR A 1 7.19 13.36 5.58
N GLY A 2 7.96 13.97 4.68
CA GLY A 2 7.45 14.39 3.36
C GLY A 2 7.28 13.20 2.40
N PRO A 3 6.78 13.44 1.17
CA PRO A 3 6.67 12.39 0.16
C PRO A 3 8.04 11.80 -0.17
N LEU A 4 8.07 10.50 -0.45
CA LEU A 4 9.25 9.80 -0.96
C LEU A 4 9.18 9.77 -2.50
N PRO A 5 10.31 9.88 -3.22
CA PRO A 5 10.31 9.71 -4.67
C PRO A 5 9.95 8.27 -5.04
N LEU A 6 9.28 8.05 -6.19
CA LEU A 6 8.91 6.71 -6.68
C LEU A 6 10.09 5.75 -6.78
N ALA A 7 11.29 6.27 -7.07
CA ALA A 7 12.53 5.50 -7.09
C ALA A 7 12.84 4.77 -5.75
N SER A 8 12.22 5.19 -4.64
CA SER A 8 12.34 4.52 -3.34
C SER A 8 11.68 3.13 -3.30
N LEU A 9 10.84 2.80 -4.29
CA LEU A 9 10.24 1.47 -4.43
C LEU A 9 11.17 0.46 -5.09
N ALA A 10 12.18 0.91 -5.85
CA ALA A 10 13.03 0.02 -6.63
C ALA A 10 13.81 -0.97 -5.74
N GLY A 11 13.61 -2.27 -5.96
CA GLY A 11 14.22 -3.36 -5.18
C GLY A 11 13.68 -3.48 -3.75
N GLN A 12 12.66 -2.71 -3.37
CA GLN A 12 12.10 -2.75 -2.03
C GLN A 12 11.17 -3.96 -1.89
N PRO A 13 11.39 -4.87 -0.93
CA PRO A 13 10.41 -5.88 -0.60
C PRO A 13 9.19 -5.24 0.05
N VAL A 14 8.01 -5.49 -0.52
CA VAL A 14 6.75 -4.88 -0.07
C VAL A 14 5.63 -5.91 0.11
N THR A 15 4.73 -5.62 1.04
CA THR A 15 3.38 -6.19 1.07
C THR A 15 2.42 -5.22 0.41
N ALA A 16 1.69 -5.65 -0.62
CA ALA A 16 0.63 -4.85 -1.22
C ALA A 16 -0.65 -5.02 -0.41
N LEU A 17 -1.20 -3.94 0.16
CA LEU A 17 -2.51 -3.93 0.83
C LEU A 17 -3.51 -3.17 -0.04
N ALA A 18 -4.66 -3.79 -0.33
CA ALA A 18 -5.69 -3.13 -1.13
C ALA A 18 -7.10 -3.72 -0.91
N GLY A 19 -8.09 -2.84 -0.90
CA GLY A 19 -9.53 -3.12 -0.80
C GLY A 19 -10.25 -2.47 -1.98
N ILE A 20 -9.79 -2.81 -3.18
CA ILE A 20 -10.22 -2.23 -4.46
C ILE A 20 -10.72 -3.32 -5.41
N GLY A 21 -11.55 -2.97 -6.40
CA GLY A 21 -12.12 -3.96 -7.33
C GLY A 21 -11.12 -4.74 -8.21
N GLN A 22 -9.90 -4.22 -8.40
CA GLN A 22 -8.84 -4.87 -9.19
C GLN A 22 -7.48 -4.78 -8.47
N PRO A 23 -7.30 -5.48 -7.34
CA PRO A 23 -6.11 -5.33 -6.50
C PRO A 23 -4.84 -5.88 -7.19
N GLN A 24 -5.00 -6.81 -8.12
CA GLN A 24 -3.89 -7.33 -8.93
C GLN A 24 -3.29 -6.27 -9.87
N ALA A 25 -4.10 -5.32 -10.37
CA ALA A 25 -3.59 -4.20 -11.15
C ALA A 25 -2.70 -3.29 -10.29
N PHE A 26 -3.07 -3.07 -9.02
CA PHE A 26 -2.25 -2.32 -8.08
C PHE A 26 -0.91 -3.00 -7.81
N ALA A 27 -0.88 -4.31 -7.55
CA ALA A 27 0.39 -5.03 -7.40
C ALA A 27 1.23 -5.04 -8.69
N ALA A 28 0.59 -5.10 -9.87
CA ALA A 28 1.29 -4.94 -11.14
C ALA A 28 1.97 -3.57 -11.24
N THR A 29 1.27 -2.48 -10.92
CA THR A 29 1.85 -1.13 -10.87
C THR A 29 3.04 -1.05 -9.90
N LEU A 30 2.96 -1.65 -8.72
CA LEU A 30 4.09 -1.67 -7.78
C LEU A 30 5.31 -2.39 -8.38
N ARG A 31 5.10 -3.52 -9.08
CA ARG A 31 6.17 -4.25 -9.77
C ARG A 31 6.74 -3.44 -10.93
N GLU A 32 5.92 -2.75 -11.71
CA GLU A 32 6.34 -1.85 -12.79
C GLU A 32 7.19 -0.67 -12.28
N LEU A 33 6.87 -0.18 -11.08
CA LEU A 33 7.65 0.84 -10.36
C LEU A 33 8.93 0.28 -9.71
N GLY A 34 9.20 -1.02 -9.87
CA GLY A 34 10.42 -1.68 -9.41
C GLY A 34 10.35 -2.33 -8.04
N ALA A 35 9.19 -2.35 -7.38
CA ALA A 35 9.04 -3.02 -6.08
C ALA A 35 9.04 -4.54 -6.21
N GLU A 36 9.59 -5.21 -5.21
CA GLU A 36 9.49 -6.65 -5.04
C GLU A 36 8.24 -6.98 -4.20
N VAL A 37 7.10 -7.19 -4.87
CA VAL A 37 5.85 -7.57 -4.18
C VAL A 37 5.96 -9.02 -3.70
N VAL A 38 6.31 -9.19 -2.42
CA VAL A 38 6.55 -10.49 -1.77
C VAL A 38 5.35 -11.04 -1.02
N ALA A 39 4.31 -10.23 -0.81
CA ALA A 39 3.03 -10.64 -0.25
C ALA A 39 1.90 -9.71 -0.69
N GLU A 40 0.67 -10.24 -0.66
CA GLU A 40 -0.55 -9.54 -1.04
C GLU A 40 -1.58 -9.72 0.09
N ALA A 41 -2.10 -8.60 0.60
CA ALA A 41 -3.15 -8.52 1.61
C ALA A 41 -4.36 -7.85 0.96
N PHE A 42 -5.11 -8.64 0.18
CA PHE A 42 -6.23 -8.14 -0.60
C PHE A 42 -7.58 -8.45 0.04
N PHE A 43 -8.42 -7.43 0.06
CA PHE A 43 -9.75 -7.45 0.64
C PHE A 43 -10.79 -7.08 -0.42
N ALA A 44 -12.07 -7.26 -0.09
CA ALA A 44 -13.16 -6.88 -0.97
C ALA A 44 -13.10 -5.37 -1.32
N ASP A 45 -13.66 -5.00 -2.46
CA ASP A 45 -13.78 -3.57 -2.80
C ASP A 45 -14.58 -2.84 -1.72
N HIS A 46 -14.06 -1.71 -1.26
CA HIS A 46 -14.62 -0.94 -0.16
C HIS A 46 -14.60 -1.62 1.22
N HIS A 47 -13.72 -2.62 1.43
CA HIS A 47 -13.60 -3.29 2.72
C HIS A 47 -13.36 -2.31 3.89
N PRO A 48 -14.18 -2.38 4.96
CA PRO A 48 -13.95 -1.62 6.18
C PRO A 48 -12.94 -2.38 7.05
N TYR A 49 -11.65 -2.05 6.91
CA TYR A 49 -10.58 -2.69 7.66
C TYR A 49 -10.83 -2.64 9.17
N THR A 50 -10.70 -3.80 9.82
CA THR A 50 -10.71 -3.88 11.28
C THR A 50 -9.30 -3.67 11.84
N ALA A 51 -9.21 -3.23 13.10
CA ALA A 51 -7.92 -3.08 13.78
C ALA A 51 -7.14 -4.41 13.84
N ASP A 52 -7.84 -5.53 14.03
CA ASP A 52 -7.22 -6.86 14.12
C ASP A 52 -6.66 -7.31 12.76
N GLU A 53 -7.37 -7.06 11.65
CA GLU A 53 -6.85 -7.35 10.31
C GLU A 53 -5.59 -6.54 10.02
N LEU A 54 -5.61 -5.23 10.31
CA LEU A 54 -4.44 -4.36 10.09
C LEU A 54 -3.26 -4.76 10.97
N ALA A 55 -3.51 -5.14 12.22
CA ALA A 55 -2.48 -5.67 13.11
C ALA A 55 -1.88 -6.97 12.58
N GLN A 56 -2.70 -7.89 12.07
CA GLN A 56 -2.21 -9.13 11.45
C GLN A 56 -1.35 -8.85 10.22
N VAL A 57 -1.78 -7.96 9.33
CA VAL A 57 -0.98 -7.57 8.16
C VAL A 57 0.33 -6.93 8.60
N ALA A 58 0.31 -6.02 9.57
CA ALA A 58 1.51 -5.35 10.08
C ALA A 58 2.52 -6.35 10.68
N VAL A 59 2.05 -7.34 11.43
CA VAL A 59 2.89 -8.43 11.99
C VAL A 59 3.45 -9.32 10.90
N GLN A 60 2.62 -9.74 9.94
CA GLN A 60 3.07 -10.52 8.79
C GLN A 60 4.04 -9.75 7.91
N ALA A 61 4.01 -8.43 7.94
CA ALA A 61 4.91 -7.54 7.22
C ALA A 61 6.14 -7.10 8.02
N ALA A 62 6.41 -7.68 9.20
CA ALA A 62 7.60 -7.36 9.98
C ALA A 62 8.89 -7.46 9.13
N GLY A 63 9.69 -6.40 9.15
CA GLY A 63 10.94 -6.31 8.37
C GLY A 63 10.78 -5.87 6.92
N ARG A 64 9.57 -5.56 6.45
CA ARG A 64 9.29 -5.00 5.13
C ARG A 64 8.32 -3.82 5.22
N VAL A 65 8.07 -3.17 4.09
CA VAL A 65 7.12 -2.07 3.98
C VAL A 65 5.75 -2.60 3.54
N VAL A 66 4.67 -2.07 4.09
CA VAL A 66 3.33 -2.23 3.53
C VAL A 66 3.04 -1.04 2.63
N VAL A 67 2.63 -1.28 1.39
CA VAL A 67 2.22 -0.23 0.46
C VAL A 67 0.72 -0.35 0.20
N THR A 68 -0.01 0.74 0.36
CA THR A 68 -1.45 0.83 0.13
C THR A 68 -1.79 1.94 -0.86
N THR A 69 -3.05 1.99 -1.29
CA THR A 69 -3.58 3.06 -2.15
C THR A 69 -4.05 4.26 -1.31
N GLU A 70 -4.11 5.47 -1.87
CA GLU A 70 -4.73 6.62 -1.20
C GLU A 70 -6.20 6.36 -0.80
N LYS A 71 -6.95 5.66 -1.66
CA LYS A 71 -8.34 5.29 -1.37
C LYS A 71 -8.43 4.42 -0.12
N ASP A 72 -7.54 3.44 0.01
CA ASP A 72 -7.50 2.55 1.15
C ASP A 72 -6.95 3.21 2.41
N GLN A 73 -6.00 4.15 2.29
CA GLN A 73 -5.48 4.91 3.42
C GLN A 73 -6.60 5.59 4.23
N LEU A 74 -7.63 6.13 3.56
CA LEU A 74 -8.79 6.74 4.20
C LEU A 74 -9.59 5.77 5.07
N ARG A 75 -9.49 4.45 4.80
CA ARG A 75 -10.19 3.38 5.52
C ARG A 75 -9.32 2.67 6.55
N VAL A 76 -8.00 2.64 6.34
CA VAL A 76 -7.04 2.07 7.29
C VAL A 76 -7.10 2.80 8.64
N GLY A 77 -7.35 4.13 8.62
CA GLY A 77 -7.48 4.91 9.85
C GLY A 77 -6.18 4.92 10.65
N ALA A 78 -6.10 4.10 11.70
CA ALA A 78 -4.93 3.97 12.56
C ALA A 78 -4.10 2.73 12.18
N TRP A 79 -2.90 2.95 11.68
CA TRP A 79 -1.93 1.88 11.45
C TRP A 79 -1.14 1.58 12.73
N PRO A 80 -0.83 0.30 13.05
CA PRO A 80 -0.06 -0.06 14.24
C PRO A 80 1.30 0.66 14.29
N ILE A 81 1.56 1.38 15.38
CA ILE A 81 2.77 2.23 15.56
C ILE A 81 4.06 1.41 15.58
N ASP A 82 4.01 0.20 16.14
CA ASP A 82 5.15 -0.72 16.21
C ASP A 82 5.16 -1.74 15.05
N GLY A 83 4.28 -1.55 14.07
CA GLY A 83 4.17 -2.40 12.89
C GLY A 83 5.18 -2.08 11.80
N ALA A 84 5.12 -2.86 10.72
CA ALA A 84 5.78 -2.52 9.46
C ALA A 84 5.45 -1.09 9.01
N PRO A 85 6.39 -0.32 8.41
CA PRO A 85 6.07 1.00 7.87
C PRO A 85 4.94 0.91 6.83
N LEU A 86 3.99 1.84 6.89
CA LEU A 86 2.94 2.00 5.89
C LEU A 86 3.30 3.14 4.94
N TRP A 87 3.45 2.83 3.65
CA TRP A 87 3.57 3.80 2.57
C TRP A 87 2.26 3.86 1.78
N VAL A 88 1.93 5.05 1.30
CA VAL A 88 0.75 5.30 0.49
C VAL A 88 1.21 5.69 -0.90
N LEU A 89 0.82 4.92 -1.90
CA LEU A 89 1.06 5.29 -3.30
C LEU A 89 0.02 6.32 -3.72
N GLY A 90 0.47 7.57 -3.89
CA GLY A 90 -0.35 8.67 -4.37
C GLY A 90 -0.40 8.75 -5.89
N ILE A 91 -1.53 9.23 -6.43
CA ILE A 91 -1.67 9.59 -7.83
C ILE A 91 -1.79 11.10 -7.92
N GLU A 92 -0.77 11.75 -8.46
CA GLU A 92 -0.87 13.15 -8.86
C GLU A 92 -1.34 13.24 -10.31
N LEU A 93 -2.46 13.91 -10.53
CA LEU A 93 -2.88 14.31 -11.87
C LEU A 93 -2.13 15.60 -12.22
N GLU A 94 -1.18 15.52 -13.14
CA GLU A 94 -0.63 16.74 -13.75
C GLU A 94 -1.70 17.37 -14.64
N ASP A 95 -1.95 18.67 -14.44
CA ASP A 95 -3.02 19.45 -15.07
C ASP A 95 -3.18 19.10 -16.57
N TYR A 96 -4.36 18.60 -16.92
CA TYR A 96 -4.79 18.44 -18.31
C TYR A 96 -5.01 19.85 -18.89
N ARG A 97 -3.93 20.51 -19.35
CA ARG A 97 -4.02 21.80 -20.01
C ARG A 97 -4.68 21.61 -21.37
N LEU A 98 -5.95 22.01 -21.47
CA LEU A 98 -6.64 22.30 -22.73
C LEU A 98 -6.02 23.51 -23.42
#